data_AF-A0A1V2B440-F1
#
_entry.id   AF-A0A1V2B440-F1
#
_cell.length_a   1.000
_cell.length_b   1.000
_cell.length_c   1.000
_cell.angle_alpha   90.00
_cell.angle_beta   90.00
_cell.angle_gamma   90.00
#
_symmetry.space_group_name_H-M   'P 1'
#
loop_
_entity.id
_entity.type
_entity.pdbx_description
1 polymer ?
#
loop_
_entity_poly.entity_id
_entity_poly.type
_entity_poly.pdbx_seq_one_letter_code
_entity_poly.pdbx_strand_id
1 'polypeptide(L)'
;MIGGWLARVLVRKYRIMLGESVLLMLTGVLAMFLPLMSSFMLYLLVFMVVVAMGLQNAFGKLFAKETHGPGTMMTGNVTQAALDLGNLVRTGFKEPAAMQRFRNVSILIGGFLLGCLMGAIMARYLGLTSIIGPGVAICICYLMREALPRKQLV
;
A
#
# COMPACT_ATOMS: atom_id res chain seq x y z
N MET A 1 -7.29 -16.52 -21.39
CA MET A 1 -6.71 -15.27 -20.84
C MET A 1 -7.80 -14.43 -20.16
N ILE A 2 -8.25 -14.84 -18.97
CA ILE A 2 -9.37 -14.19 -18.26
C ILE A 2 -8.91 -12.88 -17.58
N GLY A 3 -7.66 -12.83 -17.11
CA GLY A 3 -7.11 -11.65 -16.40
C GLY A 3 -7.05 -10.38 -17.24
N GLY A 4 -6.74 -10.47 -18.54
CA GLY A 4 -6.66 -9.31 -19.44
C GLY A 4 -8.02 -8.77 -19.90
N TRP A 5 -9.08 -9.58 -19.80
CA TRP A 5 -10.45 -9.16 -20.06
C TRP A 5 -11.04 -8.47 -18.82
N LEU A 6 -10.81 -9.03 -17.63
CA LEU A 6 -11.22 -8.45 -16.37
C LEU A 6 -10.54 -7.08 -16.11
N ALA A 7 -9.26 -6.96 -16.47
CA ALA A 7 -8.53 -5.69 -16.43
C ALA A 7 -9.03 -4.64 -17.44
N ARG A 8 -9.85 -5.00 -18.44
CA ARG A 8 -10.50 -4.03 -19.32
C ARG A 8 -11.90 -3.64 -18.83
N VAL A 9 -12.64 -4.60 -18.25
CA VAL A 9 -14.02 -4.41 -17.83
C VAL A 9 -14.13 -3.75 -16.44
N LEU A 10 -13.17 -3.98 -15.53
CA LEU A 10 -13.20 -3.44 -14.15
C LEU A 10 -12.37 -2.15 -13.95
N VAL A 11 -11.66 -1.62 -14.95
CA VAL A 11 -10.74 -0.49 -14.77
C VAL A 11 -11.48 0.85 -14.79
N ARG A 12 -12.27 1.06 -13.72
CA ARG A 12 -12.30 2.37 -13.08
C ARG A 12 -11.22 2.32 -12.00
N LYS A 13 -10.00 2.73 -12.38
CA LYS A 13 -8.72 2.65 -11.64
C LYS A 13 -8.85 2.68 -10.11
N TYR A 14 -9.67 3.58 -9.58
CA TYR A 14 -9.80 3.83 -8.14
C TYR A 14 -10.89 3.02 -7.41
N ARG A 15 -11.83 2.39 -8.12
CA ARG A 15 -12.89 1.59 -7.47
C ARG A 15 -12.37 0.36 -6.73
N ILE A 16 -11.23 -0.17 -7.16
CA ILE A 16 -10.55 -1.29 -6.48
C ILE A 16 -10.03 -0.82 -5.11
N MET A 17 -9.43 0.38 -5.04
CA MET A 17 -8.99 0.97 -3.76
C MET A 17 -10.16 1.28 -2.83
N LEU A 18 -11.29 1.75 -3.39
CA LEU A 18 -12.50 1.94 -2.59
C LEU A 18 -13.01 0.60 -2.03
N GLY A 19 -13.10 -0.43 -2.85
CA GLY A 19 -13.49 -1.77 -2.40
C GLY A 19 -12.59 -2.33 -1.31
N GLU A 20 -11.27 -2.16 -1.44
CA GLU A 20 -10.28 -2.54 -0.43
C GLU A 20 -10.48 -1.76 0.88
N SER A 21 -10.63 -0.43 0.80
CA SER A 21 -10.82 0.42 1.99
C SER A 21 -12.07 0.06 2.78
N VAL A 22 -13.18 -0.19 2.08
CA VAL A 22 -14.45 -0.63 2.69
C VAL A 22 -14.27 -2.00 3.34
N LEU A 23 -13.58 -2.92 2.67
CA LEU A 23 -13.29 -4.25 3.21
C LEU A 23 -12.48 -4.16 4.51
N LEU A 24 -11.42 -3.35 4.56
CA LEU A 24 -10.59 -3.15 5.75
C LEU A 24 -11.32 -2.45 6.90
N MET A 25 -12.19 -1.47 6.59
CA MET A 25 -13.02 -0.82 7.60
C MET A 25 -14.04 -1.80 8.20
N LEU A 26 -14.73 -2.58 7.35
CA LEU A 26 -15.69 -3.58 7.80
C LEU A 26 -15.03 -4.64 8.69
N THR A 27 -13.86 -5.16 8.29
CA THR A 27 -13.13 -6.14 9.11
C THR A 27 -12.68 -5.54 10.44
N GLY A 28 -12.21 -4.29 10.44
CA GLY A 28 -11.80 -3.61 11.66
C GLY A 28 -12.97 -3.32 12.62
N VAL A 29 -14.17 -3.01 12.10
CA VAL A 29 -15.38 -2.85 12.92
C VAL A 29 -15.84 -4.19 13.50
N LEU A 30 -15.86 -5.24 12.68
CA LEU A 30 -16.18 -6.60 13.15
C LEU A 30 -15.18 -7.08 14.20
N ALA A 31 -13.91 -6.68 14.10
CA ALA A 31 -12.89 -6.99 15.10
C ALA A 31 -13.18 -6.39 16.49
N MET A 32 -14.04 -5.38 16.62
CA MET A 32 -14.43 -4.88 17.96
C MET A 32 -15.28 -5.90 18.73
N PHE A 33 -15.98 -6.78 18.00
CA PHE A 33 -16.82 -7.84 18.57
C PHE A 33 -16.08 -9.17 18.72
N LEU A 34 -14.75 -9.18 18.54
CA LEU A 34 -13.90 -10.36 18.70
C LEU A 34 -14.11 -11.15 20.00
N PRO A 35 -14.30 -10.54 21.19
CA PRO A 35 -14.54 -11.32 22.43
C PRO A 35 -15.86 -12.10 22.42
N LEU A 36 -16.79 -11.81 21.51
CA LEU A 36 -18.04 -12.53 21.33
C LEU A 36 -17.98 -13.58 20.20
N MET A 37 -16.86 -13.67 19.48
CA MET A 37 -16.73 -14.49 18.28
C MET A 37 -16.09 -15.85 18.56
N SER A 38 -16.53 -16.87 17.81
CA SER A 38 -15.88 -18.19 17.80
C SER A 38 -14.56 -18.17 17.03
N SER A 39 -13.69 -19.14 17.29
CA SER A 39 -12.39 -19.28 16.60
C SER A 39 -12.52 -19.36 15.08
N PHE A 40 -13.57 -20.00 14.57
CA PHE A 40 -13.85 -20.06 13.13
C PHE A 40 -14.07 -18.68 12.53
N MET A 41 -14.82 -17.82 13.23
CA MET A 41 -15.14 -16.49 12.75
C MET A 41 -13.91 -15.56 12.80
N LEU A 42 -13.00 -15.78 13.76
CA LEU A 42 -11.69 -15.12 13.79
C LEU A 42 -10.86 -15.46 12.54
N TYR A 43 -10.81 -16.74 12.14
CA TYR A 43 -10.11 -17.12 10.91
C TYR A 43 -10.70 -16.45 9.67
N LEU A 44 -12.03 -16.42 9.54
CA LEU A 44 -12.69 -15.72 8.43
C LEU A 44 -12.32 -14.23 8.40
N LEU A 45 -12.26 -13.59 9.56
CA LEU A 45 -11.90 -12.18 9.66
C LEU A 45 -10.46 -11.92 9.19
N VAL A 46 -9.52 -12.79 9.57
CA VAL A 46 -8.13 -12.73 9.10
C VAL A 46 -8.05 -12.98 7.60
N PHE A 47 -8.81 -13.95 7.06
CA PHE A 47 -8.85 -14.19 5.61
C PHE A 47 -9.35 -12.98 4.82
N MET A 48 -10.32 -12.22 5.35
CA MET A 48 -10.79 -10.99 4.72
C MET A 48 -9.68 -9.93 4.64
N VAL A 49 -8.83 -9.84 5.66
CA VAL A 49 -7.64 -8.97 5.63
C VAL A 49 -6.63 -9.45 4.58
N VAL A 50 -6.40 -10.76 4.47
CA VAL A 50 -5.51 -11.33 3.45
C VAL A 50 -6.02 -11.04 2.04
N VAL A 51 -7.34 -11.12 1.81
CA VAL A 51 -7.97 -10.75 0.54
C VAL A 51 -7.73 -9.27 0.24
N ALA A 52 -7.93 -8.38 1.21
CA ALA A 52 -7.66 -6.95 1.05
C ALA A 52 -6.19 -6.67 0.67
N MET A 53 -5.23 -7.28 1.39
CA MET A 53 -3.80 -7.16 1.08
C MET A 53 -3.45 -7.73 -0.31
N GLY A 54 -4.14 -8.80 -0.72
CA GLY A 54 -4.04 -9.36 -2.07
C GLY A 54 -4.51 -8.38 -3.15
N LEU A 55 -5.61 -7.66 -2.91
CA LEU A 55 -6.09 -6.60 -3.80
C LEU A 55 -5.08 -5.46 -3.90
N GLN A 56 -4.47 -5.06 -2.79
CA GLN A 56 -3.46 -4.00 -2.77
C GLN A 56 -2.21 -4.37 -3.58
N ASN A 57 -1.78 -5.64 -3.47
CA ASN A 57 -0.67 -6.18 -4.26
C ASN A 57 -1.01 -6.28 -5.76
N ALA A 58 -2.25 -6.65 -6.09
CA ALA A 58 -2.72 -6.67 -7.48
C ALA A 58 -2.78 -5.25 -8.07
N PHE A 59 -3.26 -4.27 -7.30
CA PHE A 59 -3.30 -2.86 -7.68
C PHE A 59 -1.90 -2.32 -7.97
N GLY A 60 -0.93 -2.55 -7.07
CA GLY A 60 0.45 -2.09 -7.24
C GLY A 60 1.12 -2.65 -8.51
N LYS A 61 0.76 -3.87 -8.93
CA LYS A 61 1.24 -4.47 -10.19
C LYS A 61 0.53 -3.90 -11.42
N LEU A 62 -0.79 -3.72 -11.37
CA LEU A 62 -1.59 -3.22 -12.51
C LEU A 62 -1.36 -1.72 -12.79
N PHE A 63 -1.04 -0.94 -11.76
CA PHE A 63 -0.86 0.52 -11.86
C PHE A 63 0.53 0.98 -11.42
N ALA A 64 1.55 0.20 -11.81
CA ALA A 64 2.96 0.48 -11.50
C ALA A 64 3.47 1.86 -11.98
N LYS A 65 2.79 2.50 -12.95
CA LYS A 65 3.11 3.88 -13.40
C LYS A 65 2.68 4.99 -12.43
N GLU A 66 1.77 4.71 -11.50
CA GLU A 66 1.19 5.68 -10.55
C GLU A 66 1.67 5.48 -9.11
N THR A 67 2.28 4.34 -8.85
CA THR A 67 2.88 3.99 -7.57
C THR A 67 4.38 4.09 -7.77
N HIS A 68 5.15 4.58 -6.79
CA HIS A 68 6.62 4.71 -6.88
C HIS A 68 7.34 3.34 -6.87
N GLY A 69 6.85 2.38 -7.65
CA GLY A 69 7.19 0.97 -7.57
C GLY A 69 6.28 0.20 -6.59
N PRO A 70 6.14 -1.13 -6.77
CA PRO A 70 5.36 -1.96 -5.87
C PRO A 70 6.00 -2.02 -4.47
N GLY A 71 5.27 -1.58 -3.44
CA GLY A 71 5.73 -1.58 -2.04
C GLY A 71 5.99 -2.96 -1.43
N THR A 72 5.72 -4.04 -2.17
CA THR A 72 5.97 -5.44 -1.80
C THR A 72 7.18 -6.05 -2.51
N MET A 73 7.75 -5.39 -3.53
CA MET A 73 9.06 -5.73 -4.10
C MET A 73 10.16 -4.84 -3.50
N MET A 74 10.12 -4.67 -2.18
CA MET A 74 11.09 -3.84 -1.45
C MET A 74 12.52 -4.31 -1.62
N THR A 75 12.77 -5.60 -1.87
CA THR A 75 14.13 -6.10 -2.17
C THR A 75 14.73 -5.41 -3.39
N GLY A 76 13.93 -5.16 -4.44
CA GLY A 76 14.38 -4.45 -5.63
C GLY A 76 14.71 -2.99 -5.32
N ASN A 77 13.83 -2.31 -4.60
CA ASN A 77 14.02 -0.91 -4.20
C ASN A 77 15.21 -0.74 -3.24
N VAL A 78 15.37 -1.63 -2.25
CA VAL A 78 16.49 -1.63 -1.31
C VAL A 78 17.81 -1.94 -2.02
N THR A 79 17.80 -2.89 -2.95
CA THR A 79 18.98 -3.17 -3.80
C THR A 79 19.35 -1.97 -4.65
N GLN A 80 18.35 -1.31 -5.27
CA GLN A 80 18.57 -0.08 -6.04
C GLN A 80 19.12 1.05 -5.15
N ALA A 81 18.61 1.22 -3.93
CA ALA A 81 19.15 2.18 -2.97
C ALA A 81 20.62 1.89 -2.64
N ALA A 82 20.98 0.62 -2.43
CA ALA A 82 22.35 0.22 -2.13
C ALA A 82 23.29 0.47 -3.33
N LEU A 83 22.85 0.16 -4.55
CA LEU A 83 23.61 0.41 -5.77
C LEU A 83 23.77 1.91 -6.05
N ASP A 84 22.70 2.68 -5.91
CA ASP A 84 22.72 4.14 -6.08
C ASP A 84 23.63 4.80 -5.05
N LEU A 85 23.58 4.36 -3.79
CA LEU A 85 24.49 4.83 -2.73
C LEU A 85 25.95 4.51 -3.06
N GLY A 86 26.23 3.27 -3.49
CA GLY A 86 27.58 2.87 -3.89
C GLY A 86 28.11 3.68 -5.08
N ASN A 87 27.27 3.94 -6.08
CA ASN A 87 27.62 4.79 -7.22
C ASN A 87 27.86 6.24 -6.81
N LEU A 88 27.06 6.78 -5.88
CA LEU A 88 27.17 8.15 -5.40
C LEU A 88 28.48 8.38 -4.62
N VAL A 89 28.87 7.40 -3.80
CA VAL A 89 30.16 7.38 -3.09
C VAL A 89 31.33 7.28 -4.07
N ARG A 90 31.21 6.47 -5.13
CA ARG A 90 32.27 6.30 -6.14
C ARG A 90 32.44 7.50 -7.07
N THR A 91 31.35 8.19 -7.40
CA THR A 91 31.34 9.31 -8.36
C THR A 91 31.42 10.70 -7.70
N GLY A 92 31.42 10.76 -6.36
CA GLY A 92 31.56 12.00 -5.61
C GLY A 92 30.37 12.94 -5.77
N PHE A 93 29.13 12.40 -5.77
CA PHE A 93 27.88 13.18 -5.86
C PHE A 93 27.72 14.06 -7.12
N LYS A 94 28.49 13.80 -8.18
CA LYS A 94 28.46 14.60 -9.42
C LYS A 94 27.24 14.34 -10.32
N GLU A 95 26.50 13.25 -10.10
CA GLU A 95 25.32 12.88 -10.89
C GLU A 95 24.01 13.27 -10.17
N PRO A 96 23.33 14.36 -10.58
CA PRO A 96 22.08 14.80 -9.96
C PRO A 96 20.94 13.77 -10.11
N ALA A 97 20.95 12.97 -11.18
CA ALA A 97 19.96 11.94 -11.43
C ALA A 97 20.05 10.78 -10.41
N ALA A 98 21.26 10.34 -10.05
CA ALA A 98 21.48 9.30 -9.05
C ALA A 98 21.07 9.77 -7.65
N MET A 99 21.38 11.03 -7.30
CA MET A 99 20.95 11.63 -6.03
C MET A 99 19.41 11.69 -5.90
N GLN A 100 18.72 12.10 -6.97
CA GLN A 100 17.26 12.22 -6.95
C GLN A 100 16.57 10.85 -6.85
N ARG A 101 17.11 9.81 -7.50
CA ARG A 101 16.62 8.43 -7.37
C ARG A 101 16.83 7.87 -5.97
N PHE A 102 18.03 8.05 -5.41
CA PHE A 102 18.34 7.64 -4.04
C PHE A 102 17.41 8.31 -3.01
N ARG A 103 17.12 9.61 -3.18
CA ARG A 103 16.17 10.34 -2.33
C ARG A 103 14.75 9.77 -2.41
N ASN A 104 14.26 9.45 -3.61
CA ASN A 104 12.91 8.90 -3.76
C ASN A 104 12.78 7.50 -3.15
N VAL A 105 13.79 6.66 -3.34
CA VAL A 105 13.80 5.30 -2.78
C VAL A 105 13.97 5.32 -1.26
N SER A 106 14.79 6.21 -0.72
CA SER A 106 14.93 6.36 0.75
C SER A 106 13.66 6.88 1.41
N ILE A 107 12.92 7.80 0.79
CA ILE A 107 11.59 8.23 1.27
C ILE A 107 10.62 7.03 1.30
N LEU A 108 10.65 6.18 0.27
CA LEU A 108 9.79 5.00 0.20
C LEU A 108 10.14 3.95 1.27
N ILE A 109 11.42 3.66 1.49
CA ILE A 109 11.88 2.76 2.55
C ILE A 109 11.55 3.34 3.93
N GLY A 110 11.82 4.63 4.13
CA GLY A 110 11.52 5.33 5.39
C GLY A 110 10.03 5.33 5.71
N GLY A 111 9.18 5.62 4.72
CA GLY A 111 7.72 5.57 4.86
C GLY A 111 7.22 4.17 5.22
N PHE A 112 7.77 3.12 4.58
CA PHE A 112 7.43 1.74 4.92
C PHE A 112 7.84 1.38 6.35
N LEU A 113 9.06 1.72 6.75
CA LEU A 113 9.58 1.41 8.08
C LEU A 113 8.78 2.12 9.18
N LEU A 114 8.47 3.41 8.99
CA LEU A 114 7.60 4.16 9.89
C LEU A 114 6.18 3.57 9.94
N GLY A 115 5.63 3.18 8.80
CA GLY A 115 4.34 2.51 8.71
C GLY A 115 4.30 1.19 9.49
N CYS A 116 5.35 0.37 9.38
CA CYS A 116 5.47 -0.88 10.14
C CYS A 116 5.57 -0.62 11.65
N LEU A 117 6.37 0.35 12.08
CA LEU A 117 6.51 0.69 13.50
C LEU A 117 5.19 1.22 14.07
N MET A 118 4.53 2.14 13.38
CA MET A 118 3.22 2.64 13.78
C MET A 118 2.17 1.52 13.80
N GLY A 119 2.17 0.66 12.79
CA GLY A 119 1.29 -0.50 12.72
C GLY A 119 1.49 -1.46 13.90
N ALA A 120 2.74 -1.76 14.26
CA ALA A 120 3.04 -2.63 15.40
C ALA A 120 2.59 -2.01 16.73
N ILE A 121 2.80 -0.71 16.93
CA ILE A 121 2.34 0.01 18.12
C ILE A 121 0.81 -0.01 18.19
N MET A 122 0.12 0.31 17.09
CA MET A 122 -1.33 0.30 17.05
C MET A 122 -1.92 -1.11 17.23
N ALA A 123 -1.31 -2.13 16.65
CA ALA A 123 -1.72 -3.52 16.84
C ALA A 123 -1.56 -3.97 18.30
N ARG A 124 -0.56 -3.47 19.03
CA ARG A 124 -0.39 -3.76 20.46
C ARG A 124 -1.54 -3.21 21.32
N TYR A 125 -2.04 -2.01 21.02
CA TYR A 125 -3.08 -1.37 21.83
C TYR A 125 -4.50 -1.70 21.36
N LEU A 126 -4.72 -1.82 20.05
CA LEU A 126 -6.04 -1.95 19.42
C LEU A 126 -6.26 -3.34 18.80
N GLY A 127 -5.27 -4.21 18.80
CA GLY A 127 -5.36 -5.54 18.19
C GLY A 127 -5.71 -5.44 16.69
N LEU A 128 -6.63 -6.30 16.25
CA LEU A 128 -7.06 -6.39 14.86
C LEU A 128 -7.88 -5.17 14.41
N THR A 129 -8.45 -4.39 15.34
CA THR A 129 -9.16 -3.14 15.05
C THR A 129 -8.23 -2.06 14.49
N SER A 130 -6.91 -2.18 14.68
CA SER A 130 -5.90 -1.27 14.09
C SER A 130 -5.97 -1.18 12.56
N ILE A 131 -6.56 -2.18 11.89
CA ILE A 131 -6.72 -2.26 10.44
C ILE A 131 -7.68 -1.19 9.87
N ILE A 132 -8.52 -0.59 10.72
CA ILE A 132 -9.32 0.59 10.32
C ILE A 132 -8.40 1.72 9.85
N GLY A 133 -7.23 1.89 10.47
CA GLY A 133 -6.25 2.93 10.13
C GLY A 133 -5.86 2.93 8.64
N PRO A 134 -5.28 1.85 8.10
CA PRO A 134 -4.98 1.75 6.67
C PRO A 134 -6.24 1.85 5.80
N GLY A 135 -7.38 1.30 6.23
CA GLY A 135 -8.66 1.47 5.50
C GLY A 135 -9.07 2.95 5.35
N VAL A 136 -9.00 3.73 6.42
CA VAL A 136 -9.26 5.18 6.43
C VAL A 136 -8.26 5.92 5.55
N ALA A 137 -6.97 5.60 5.66
CA ALA A 137 -5.93 6.23 4.85
C ALA A 137 -6.18 6.04 3.33
N ILE A 138 -6.53 4.82 2.91
CA ILE A 138 -6.87 4.54 1.50
C ILE A 138 -8.13 5.29 1.07
N CYS A 139 -9.14 5.35 1.94
CA CYS A 139 -10.38 6.09 1.67
C CYS A 139 -10.14 7.59 1.50
N ILE A 140 -9.31 8.20 2.37
CA ILE A 140 -8.92 9.61 2.24
C ILE A 140 -8.16 9.82 0.92
N CYS A 141 -7.17 8.98 0.61
CA CYS A 141 -6.43 9.05 -0.65
C CYS A 141 -7.34 8.95 -1.88
N TYR A 142 -8.38 8.10 -1.80
CA TYR A 142 -9.41 7.99 -2.84
C TYR A 142 -10.18 9.31 -2.98
N LEU A 143 -10.70 9.87 -1.88
CA LEU A 143 -11.47 11.11 -1.89
C LEU A 143 -10.66 12.30 -2.39
N MET A 144 -9.39 12.43 -1.95
CA MET A 144 -8.49 13.49 -2.42
C MET A 144 -8.23 13.39 -3.92
N ARG A 145 -8.17 12.16 -4.46
CA ARG A 145 -7.91 11.92 -5.87
C ARG A 145 -9.15 12.11 -6.75
N GLU A 146 -10.35 11.89 -6.20
CA GLU A 146 -11.60 12.28 -6.85
C GLU A 146 -11.84 13.80 -6.82
N ALA A 147 -11.40 14.48 -5.75
CA ALA A 147 -11.51 15.92 -5.60
C ALA A 147 -10.53 16.72 -6.48
N LEU A 148 -9.45 16.10 -6.99
CA LEU A 148 -8.48 16.77 -7.85
C LEU A 148 -9.05 16.94 -9.27
N PRO A 149 -9.22 18.17 -9.80
CA PRO A 149 -9.71 18.40 -11.15
C PRO A 149 -8.74 17.78 -12.16
N ARG A 150 -9.31 17.09 -13.16
CA ARG A 150 -8.67 16.20 -14.15
C ARG A 150 -7.66 16.88 -15.11
N LYS A 151 -7.06 18.02 -14.76
CA LYS A 151 -6.32 18.92 -15.67
C LYS A 151 -4.78 18.86 -15.59
N GLN A 152 -4.19 17.94 -14.83
CA GLN A 152 -2.72 17.86 -14.67
C GLN A 152 -2.10 16.50 -15.01
N LEU A 153 -2.77 15.67 -15.82
CA LEU A 153 -2.21 14.43 -16.37
C LEU A 153 -1.96 14.60 -17.88
N VAL A 154 -0.92 15.36 -18.21
CA VAL A 154 -0.17 15.26 -19.48
C VAL A 154 1.30 15.07 -19.10
#